data_AF-A0A0Q6LTT6-F1
#
_entry.id   AF-A0A0Q6LTT6-F1
#
_cell.length_a   1.000
_cell.length_b   1.000
_cell.length_c   1.000
_cell.angle_alpha   90.00
_cell.angle_beta   90.00
_cell.angle_gamma   90.00
#
_symmetry.space_group_name_H-M   'P 1'
#
loop_
_entity.id
_entity.type
_entity.pdbx_description
1 polymer ?
#
loop_
_entity_poly.entity_id
_entity_poly.type
_entity_poly.pdbx_seq_one_letter_code
_entity_poly.pdbx_strand_id
1 'polypeptide(L)'
;MNKFFTRRILVAMLAAAAVLPGCGGGSDDGGGSPGRVRLVNATTDYTALDFYANDVLQTKETASFAVGAYSEIGSGTVAMTLKRSGSTAAAASVSRTVASDGYHTLVAYSTETSLRAMYMNDGEAAPTAGQAKLRVMNGAVEAGALDVYVFPVDAALADQNPGFGIAVDTLSAYKEFVKGAWRVVATGAGNKADVRLDLPSVTLADQQIATLVLTATPGGVLVHGLVLNQRADVVAQKNPSARVRVVAGTTASGAVSVKANGITLSNGIASPAIVPYAMVPAGAVTGELRVNGGAALALPAFTAPPGADVTLLVLGTPAAPTAFVLQDNNKPAAATSAKVRLVHGVNGLAGNVTLTADYGLVASDIPFGQASVGASLVVGNSIRLEATSPAAVSRLYLNGEANLQATKVYTVFMLGDAATPLGTLVRDR
;
A
#
# COMPACT_ATOMS: atom_id res chain seq x y z
N MET A 1 29.76 -81.10 -24.85
CA MET A 1 31.21 -81.28 -24.60
C MET A 1 31.67 -80.19 -23.63
N ASN A 2 32.58 -80.56 -22.71
CA ASN A 2 33.29 -79.77 -21.68
C ASN A 2 32.43 -79.38 -20.44
N LYS A 3 32.30 -80.20 -19.38
CA LYS A 3 33.27 -80.59 -18.31
C LYS A 3 34.03 -79.40 -17.67
N PHE A 4 33.74 -79.04 -16.41
CA PHE A 4 34.50 -79.48 -15.21
C PHE A 4 34.28 -78.60 -13.95
N PHE A 5 34.29 -79.31 -12.82
CA PHE A 5 34.83 -78.99 -11.49
C PHE A 5 34.03 -78.24 -10.39
N THR A 6 33.64 -79.07 -9.43
CA THR A 6 33.23 -78.88 -8.03
C THR A 6 34.30 -78.21 -7.16
N ARG A 7 33.93 -77.33 -6.21
CA ARG A 7 34.43 -77.39 -4.81
C ARG A 7 33.57 -76.58 -3.83
N ARG A 8 33.38 -77.20 -2.66
CA ARG A 8 32.60 -76.82 -1.49
C ARG A 8 33.21 -75.64 -0.74
N ILE A 9 32.41 -74.91 0.07
CA ILE A 9 32.71 -74.46 1.44
C ILE A 9 31.40 -73.98 2.10
N LEU A 10 31.07 -74.55 3.26
CA LEU A 10 30.11 -74.06 4.26
C LEU A 10 30.66 -72.76 4.89
N VAL A 11 29.81 -71.86 5.41
CA VAL A 11 29.83 -71.34 6.81
C VAL A 11 28.96 -70.08 6.99
N ALA A 12 28.27 -70.07 8.14
CA ALA A 12 27.77 -68.97 8.98
C ALA A 12 26.44 -68.26 8.68
N MET A 13 25.47 -68.54 9.56
CA MET A 13 24.38 -67.67 9.97
C MET A 13 24.89 -66.33 10.50
N LEU A 14 24.17 -65.24 10.21
CA LEU A 14 23.95 -64.17 11.19
C LEU A 14 22.56 -63.55 10.99
N ALA A 15 21.68 -63.83 11.95
CA ALA A 15 20.40 -63.16 12.10
C ALA A 15 20.65 -61.76 12.68
N ALA A 16 20.29 -60.71 11.94
CA ALA A 16 20.20 -59.35 12.48
C ALA A 16 18.73 -59.04 12.74
N ALA A 17 18.35 -59.11 14.02
CA ALA A 17 17.07 -58.66 14.52
C ALA A 17 16.93 -57.14 14.28
N ALA A 18 15.89 -56.75 13.55
CA ALA A 18 15.46 -55.36 13.47
C ALA A 18 14.83 -54.98 14.82
N VAL A 19 15.59 -54.27 15.65
CA VAL A 19 15.06 -53.58 16.83
C VAL A 19 14.37 -52.32 16.32
N LEU A 20 13.05 -52.38 16.17
CA LEU A 20 12.21 -51.18 16.17
C LEU A 20 12.18 -50.64 17.61
N PRO A 21 12.67 -49.42 17.90
CA PRO A 21 12.24 -48.75 19.11
C PRO A 21 10.80 -48.28 18.90
N GLY A 22 9.86 -49.15 19.23
CA GLY A 22 8.53 -48.73 19.66
C GLY A 22 8.59 -48.44 21.16
N CYS A 23 8.50 -47.17 21.53
CA CYS A 23 8.02 -46.64 22.82
C CYS A 23 8.11 -45.10 22.74
N GLY A 24 7.13 -44.27 23.09
CA GLY A 24 5.85 -44.48 23.75
C GLY A 24 4.85 -43.45 23.19
N GLY A 25 3.56 -43.50 23.52
CA GLY A 25 2.96 -43.91 24.78
C GLY A 25 1.93 -42.84 25.04
N GLY A 26 0.65 -43.24 25.02
CA GLY A 26 -0.46 -42.32 25.19
C GLY A 26 -0.36 -41.54 26.49
N SER A 27 -0.70 -40.27 26.41
CA SER A 27 -1.15 -39.46 27.52
C SER A 27 -2.28 -38.62 26.96
N ASP A 28 -3.50 -38.92 27.41
CA ASP A 28 -4.68 -38.08 27.24
C ASP A 28 -4.45 -36.77 28.00
N ASP A 29 -3.69 -35.86 27.41
CA ASP A 29 -3.39 -34.55 27.99
C ASP A 29 -4.25 -33.49 27.32
N GLY A 30 -5.57 -33.49 27.53
CA GLY A 30 -6.48 -32.33 27.46
C GLY A 30 -6.38 -31.34 26.28
N GLY A 31 -5.66 -31.64 25.20
CA GLY A 31 -5.30 -30.75 24.12
C GLY A 31 -5.82 -31.34 22.82
N GLY A 32 -6.83 -30.69 22.23
CA GLY A 32 -7.44 -31.18 21.00
C GLY A 32 -6.45 -31.31 19.84
N SER A 33 -6.81 -32.09 18.81
CA SER A 33 -6.10 -32.23 17.54
C SER A 33 -5.54 -30.89 17.04
N PRO A 34 -4.35 -30.86 16.40
CA PRO A 34 -3.77 -29.62 15.90
C PRO A 34 -4.74 -28.90 14.94
N GLY A 35 -4.76 -27.58 15.02
CA GLY A 35 -5.34 -26.76 13.97
C GLY A 35 -4.32 -26.42 12.90
N ARG A 36 -4.74 -25.65 11.89
CA ARG A 36 -3.92 -25.28 10.75
C ARG A 36 -3.95 -23.78 10.53
N VAL A 37 -2.78 -23.16 10.36
CA VAL A 37 -2.66 -21.73 10.08
C VAL A 37 -1.75 -21.51 8.89
N ARG A 38 -2.15 -20.61 7.98
CA ARG A 38 -1.29 -20.10 6.91
C ARG A 38 -1.13 -18.59 6.97
N LEU A 39 -0.03 -18.09 6.44
CA LEU A 39 0.22 -16.65 6.28
C LEU A 39 -0.19 -16.19 4.88
N VAL A 40 -0.90 -15.07 4.81
CA VAL A 40 -1.04 -14.24 3.60
C VAL A 40 -0.29 -12.95 3.82
N ASN A 41 0.66 -12.62 2.94
CA ASN A 41 1.32 -11.33 2.96
C ASN A 41 0.61 -10.38 1.98
N ALA A 42 -0.31 -9.54 2.46
CA ALA A 42 -1.03 -8.56 1.65
C ALA A 42 -0.34 -7.17 1.63
N THR A 43 0.94 -7.10 1.98
CA THR A 43 1.69 -5.85 2.11
C THR A 43 2.41 -5.46 0.82
N THR A 44 2.67 -4.17 0.62
CA THR A 44 3.61 -3.66 -0.40
C THR A 44 5.01 -3.39 0.20
N ASP A 45 5.08 -3.05 1.49
CA ASP A 45 6.32 -2.59 2.15
C ASP A 45 7.20 -3.74 2.70
N TYR A 46 6.68 -4.97 2.68
CA TYR A 46 7.43 -6.18 3.04
C TYR A 46 7.44 -7.14 1.84
N THR A 47 8.55 -7.14 1.11
CA THR A 47 8.77 -8.02 -0.05
C THR A 47 8.58 -9.49 0.29
N ALA A 48 8.97 -9.90 1.50
CA ALA A 48 8.70 -11.22 2.06
C ALA A 48 8.58 -11.18 3.59
N LEU A 49 7.72 -12.04 4.13
CA LEU A 49 7.49 -12.21 5.57
C LEU A 49 7.73 -13.66 6.00
N ASP A 50 8.31 -13.82 7.20
CA ASP A 50 8.44 -15.11 7.89
C ASP A 50 7.37 -15.18 9.00
N PHE A 51 6.74 -16.35 9.15
CA PHE A 51 5.71 -16.63 10.15
C PHE A 51 6.24 -17.58 11.22
N TYR A 52 6.10 -17.18 12.48
CA TYR A 52 6.46 -17.97 13.66
C TYR A 52 5.23 -18.21 14.54
N ALA A 53 5.16 -19.39 15.15
CA ALA A 53 4.17 -19.75 16.15
C ALA A 53 4.88 -20.22 17.42
N ASN A 54 4.65 -19.54 18.55
CA ASN A 54 5.38 -19.76 19.80
C ASN A 54 6.91 -19.78 19.57
N ASP A 55 7.41 -18.80 18.81
CA ASP A 55 8.81 -18.62 18.41
C ASP A 55 9.40 -19.73 17.50
N VAL A 56 8.61 -20.70 17.07
CA VAL A 56 9.00 -21.71 16.08
C VAL A 56 8.62 -21.25 14.67
N LEU A 57 9.59 -21.22 13.75
CA LEU A 57 9.36 -20.87 12.34
C LEU A 57 8.42 -21.88 11.69
N GLN A 58 7.31 -21.39 11.14
CA GLN A 58 6.27 -22.18 10.48
C GLN A 58 6.33 -22.05 8.95
N THR A 59 6.52 -20.82 8.46
CA THR A 59 6.65 -20.53 7.02
C THR A 59 7.69 -19.46 6.82
N LYS A 60 8.55 -19.63 5.83
CA LYS A 60 9.60 -18.68 5.46
C LYS A 60 9.27 -18.00 4.14
N GLU A 61 9.67 -16.75 3.98
CA GLU A 61 9.69 -16.02 2.71
C GLU A 61 8.32 -15.95 1.98
N THR A 62 7.23 -15.77 2.72
CA THR A 62 5.92 -15.51 2.07
C THR A 62 5.96 -14.17 1.36
N ALA A 63 6.04 -14.21 0.03
CA ALA A 63 6.21 -13.04 -0.82
C ALA A 63 5.01 -12.07 -0.74
N SER A 64 5.26 -10.80 -1.06
CA SER A 64 4.24 -9.76 -1.18
C SER A 64 3.12 -10.17 -2.16
N PHE A 65 1.87 -10.02 -1.73
CA PHE A 65 0.63 -10.48 -2.39
C PHE A 65 0.59 -12.00 -2.68
N ALA A 66 1.23 -12.81 -1.82
CA ALA A 66 1.19 -14.26 -1.89
C ALA A 66 0.68 -14.89 -0.59
N VAL A 67 0.47 -16.21 -0.64
CA VAL A 67 0.02 -17.04 0.47
C VAL A 67 0.97 -18.21 0.66
N GLY A 68 1.25 -18.55 1.91
CA GLY A 68 2.00 -19.75 2.29
C GLY A 68 1.11 -20.98 2.42
N ALA A 69 1.73 -22.15 2.55
CA ALA A 69 1.03 -23.38 2.91
C ALA A 69 0.47 -23.30 4.34
N TYR A 70 -0.50 -24.15 4.65
CA TYR A 70 -0.93 -24.33 6.03
C TYR A 70 0.14 -25.11 6.82
N SER A 71 0.50 -24.58 7.98
CA SER A 71 1.28 -25.29 9.00
C SER A 71 0.33 -25.86 10.05
N GLU A 72 0.59 -27.09 10.49
CA GLU A 72 -0.09 -27.67 11.65
C GLU A 72 0.46 -27.02 12.92
N ILE A 73 -0.44 -26.47 13.72
CA ILE A 73 -0.13 -25.78 14.97
C ILE A 73 -1.04 -26.34 16.05
N GLY A 74 -0.49 -26.55 17.24
CA GLY A 74 -1.28 -27.00 18.40
C GLY A 74 -2.54 -26.15 18.60
N SER A 75 -3.63 -26.79 18.99
CA SER A 75 -4.88 -26.09 19.31
C SER A 75 -4.73 -25.27 20.61
N GLY A 76 -5.58 -24.26 20.79
CA GLY A 76 -5.51 -23.35 21.93
C GLY A 76 -4.82 -22.02 21.58
N THR A 77 -4.42 -21.27 22.61
CA THR A 77 -3.84 -19.93 22.42
C THR A 77 -2.39 -20.01 21.96
N VAL A 78 -2.12 -19.40 20.80
CA VAL A 78 -0.81 -19.38 20.15
C VAL A 78 -0.35 -17.95 19.95
N ALA A 79 0.90 -17.65 20.29
CA ALA A 79 1.55 -16.41 19.92
C ALA A 79 2.04 -16.50 18.46
N MET A 80 1.46 -15.70 17.58
CA MET A 80 1.77 -15.65 16.16
C MET A 80 2.61 -14.41 15.88
N THR A 81 3.86 -14.60 15.47
CA THR A 81 4.82 -13.52 15.23
C THR A 81 5.22 -13.47 13.76
N LEU A 82 5.21 -12.27 13.18
CA LEU A 82 5.64 -12.00 11.82
C LEU A 82 6.95 -11.23 11.84
N LYS A 83 7.91 -11.62 11.00
CA LYS A 83 9.19 -10.94 10.82
C LYS A 83 9.40 -10.60 9.35
N ARG A 84 10.09 -9.50 9.08
CA ARG A 84 10.65 -9.27 7.74
C ARG A 84 11.63 -10.40 7.47
N SER A 85 11.55 -11.03 6.30
CA SER A 85 12.45 -12.14 6.00
C SER A 85 13.92 -11.68 6.06
N GLY A 86 14.77 -12.49 6.70
CA GLY A 86 16.16 -12.14 6.99
C GLY A 86 16.37 -11.23 8.20
N SER A 87 15.31 -10.82 8.91
CA SER A 87 15.39 -10.04 10.15
C SER A 87 15.05 -10.90 11.37
N THR A 88 15.71 -10.64 12.50
CA THR A 88 15.39 -11.28 13.78
C THR A 88 14.32 -10.54 14.58
N ALA A 89 14.07 -9.25 14.24
CA ALA A 89 13.12 -8.40 14.93
C ALA A 89 11.67 -8.73 14.53
N ALA A 90 10.78 -8.77 15.53
CA ALA A 90 9.34 -8.89 15.29
C ALA A 90 8.81 -7.61 14.61
N ALA A 91 8.11 -7.78 13.50
CA ALA A 91 7.39 -6.70 12.82
C ALA A 91 5.94 -6.60 13.32
N ALA A 92 5.32 -7.74 13.66
CA ALA A 92 4.01 -7.81 14.30
C ALA A 92 3.93 -9.07 15.17
N SER A 93 3.11 -9.03 16.22
CA SER A 93 2.78 -10.22 17.03
C SER A 93 1.33 -10.15 17.49
N VAL A 94 0.61 -11.27 17.39
CA VAL A 94 -0.78 -11.41 17.85
C VAL A 94 -0.97 -12.75 18.56
N SER A 95 -1.67 -12.75 19.69
CA SER A 95 -2.11 -14.00 20.33
C SER A 95 -3.52 -14.36 19.86
N ARG A 96 -3.70 -15.58 19.35
CA ARG A 96 -4.99 -16.06 18.82
C ARG A 96 -5.22 -17.51 19.22
N THR A 97 -6.49 -17.86 19.40
CA THR A 97 -6.90 -19.23 19.67
C THR A 97 -7.04 -19.99 18.35
N VAL A 98 -6.22 -21.00 18.16
CA VAL A 98 -6.30 -21.95 17.05
C VAL A 98 -7.32 -23.03 17.43
N ALA A 99 -8.38 -23.16 16.64
CA ALA A 99 -9.38 -24.18 16.89
C ALA A 99 -8.82 -25.56 16.53
N SER A 100 -9.15 -26.57 17.34
CA SER A 100 -8.83 -27.96 17.05
C SER A 100 -9.49 -28.37 15.73
N ASP A 101 -8.72 -29.02 14.85
CA ASP A 101 -9.14 -29.36 13.49
C ASP A 101 -9.64 -28.17 12.64
N GLY A 102 -9.36 -26.94 13.07
CA GLY A 102 -9.70 -25.72 12.35
C GLY A 102 -8.69 -25.37 11.26
N TYR A 103 -9.14 -24.69 10.21
CA TYR A 103 -8.27 -24.00 9.26
C TYR A 103 -8.40 -22.50 9.49
N HIS A 104 -7.27 -21.80 9.46
CA HIS A 104 -7.20 -20.38 9.71
C HIS A 104 -6.18 -19.67 8.83
N THR A 105 -6.47 -18.42 8.48
CA THR A 105 -5.55 -17.57 7.73
C THR A 105 -5.15 -16.37 8.58
N LEU A 106 -3.85 -16.11 8.67
CA LEU A 106 -3.29 -14.88 9.22
C LEU A 106 -2.97 -13.94 8.04
N VAL A 107 -3.75 -12.89 7.86
CA VAL A 107 -3.54 -11.89 6.81
C VAL A 107 -2.72 -10.73 7.35
N ALA A 108 -1.51 -10.56 6.83
CA ALA A 108 -0.63 -9.44 7.16
C ALA A 108 -0.87 -8.25 6.23
N TYR A 109 -0.96 -7.05 6.78
CA TYR A 109 -1.16 -5.79 6.05
C TYR A 109 -0.40 -4.66 6.74
N SER A 110 0.06 -3.68 5.97
CA SER A 110 0.83 -2.53 6.49
C SER A 110 -0.07 -1.33 6.70
N THR A 111 0.18 -0.60 7.78
CA THR A 111 -0.17 0.82 7.92
C THR A 111 1.07 1.66 7.66
N GLU A 112 0.95 2.99 7.73
CA GLU A 112 2.07 3.91 7.61
C GLU A 112 3.17 3.65 8.65
N THR A 113 2.79 3.18 9.84
CA THR A 113 3.73 3.09 10.98
C THR A 113 4.01 1.66 11.43
N SER A 114 3.21 0.68 11.03
CA SER A 114 3.37 -0.68 11.54
C SER A 114 2.84 -1.76 10.60
N LEU A 115 3.35 -2.97 10.79
CA LEU A 115 2.73 -4.19 10.27
C LEU A 115 1.62 -4.63 11.23
N ARG A 116 0.49 -5.05 10.69
CA ARG A 116 -0.64 -5.63 11.43
C ARG A 116 -1.01 -6.98 10.86
N ALA A 117 -1.75 -7.76 11.64
CA ALA A 117 -2.23 -9.06 11.21
C ALA A 117 -3.69 -9.30 11.64
N MET A 118 -4.52 -9.76 10.71
CA MET A 118 -5.89 -10.18 10.97
C MET A 118 -5.98 -11.71 10.91
N TYR A 119 -6.56 -12.30 11.93
CA TYR A 119 -6.74 -13.74 12.03
C TYR A 119 -8.17 -14.12 11.62
N MET A 120 -8.29 -15.01 10.64
CA MET A 120 -9.54 -15.41 10.04
C MET A 120 -9.76 -16.91 10.19
N ASN A 121 -11.01 -17.30 10.39
CA ASN A 121 -11.45 -18.69 10.29
C ASN A 121 -11.77 -19.03 8.82
N ASP A 122 -11.28 -20.19 8.36
CA ASP A 122 -11.45 -20.76 7.03
C ASP A 122 -12.39 -21.99 7.06
N GLY A 123 -13.45 -21.91 7.86
CA GLY A 123 -14.44 -22.94 8.10
C GLY A 123 -15.83 -22.61 7.54
N GLU A 124 -15.95 -21.58 6.70
CA GLU A 124 -17.22 -21.23 6.08
C GLU A 124 -17.68 -22.39 5.16
N ALA A 125 -18.96 -22.73 5.22
CA ALA A 125 -19.53 -23.77 4.39
C ALA A 125 -19.75 -23.27 2.95
N ALA A 126 -19.45 -24.11 1.98
CA ALA A 126 -19.69 -23.84 0.57
C ALA A 126 -21.17 -23.47 0.33
N PRO A 127 -21.47 -22.44 -0.48
CA PRO A 127 -22.85 -22.15 -0.84
C PRO A 127 -23.43 -23.23 -1.77
N THR A 128 -24.72 -23.13 -2.06
CA THR A 128 -25.37 -24.00 -3.04
C THR A 128 -24.72 -23.89 -4.43
N ALA A 129 -24.79 -24.95 -5.22
CA ALA A 129 -24.30 -24.92 -6.61
C ALA A 129 -24.93 -23.76 -7.41
N GLY A 130 -24.13 -23.11 -8.25
CA GLY A 130 -24.48 -21.88 -8.95
C GLY A 130 -24.13 -20.59 -8.21
N GLN A 131 -23.72 -20.65 -6.94
CA GLN A 131 -23.41 -19.48 -6.12
C GLN A 131 -21.96 -19.46 -5.62
N ALA A 132 -21.53 -18.30 -5.16
CA ALA A 132 -20.27 -18.03 -4.48
C ALA A 132 -20.53 -17.13 -3.26
N LYS A 133 -19.66 -17.18 -2.25
CA LYS A 133 -19.67 -16.28 -1.10
C LYS A 133 -18.50 -15.30 -1.18
N LEU A 134 -18.79 -14.02 -0.96
CA LEU A 134 -17.78 -12.97 -0.87
C LEU A 134 -17.95 -12.20 0.45
N ARG A 135 -16.84 -11.96 1.14
CA ARG A 135 -16.74 -10.93 2.19
C ARG A 135 -15.58 -9.98 1.88
N VAL A 136 -15.54 -8.85 2.56
CA VAL A 136 -14.48 -7.85 2.40
C VAL A 136 -13.73 -7.68 3.71
N MET A 137 -12.40 -7.56 3.65
CA MET A 137 -11.56 -7.05 4.72
C MET A 137 -11.04 -5.68 4.32
N ASN A 138 -11.10 -4.69 5.21
CA ASN A 138 -10.47 -3.40 4.99
C ASN A 138 -9.23 -3.24 5.89
N GLY A 139 -8.07 -3.60 5.35
CA GLY A 139 -6.76 -3.30 5.95
C GLY A 139 -6.14 -1.99 5.42
N ALA A 140 -6.86 -1.22 4.61
CA ALA A 140 -6.40 0.05 4.05
C ALA A 140 -6.68 1.20 5.02
N VAL A 141 -6.00 1.18 6.18
CA VAL A 141 -6.22 2.14 7.27
C VAL A 141 -6.09 3.58 6.77
N GLU A 142 -5.07 3.83 5.95
CA GLU A 142 -4.80 5.16 5.40
C GLU A 142 -5.90 5.60 4.46
N ALA A 143 -6.61 4.70 3.78
CA ALA A 143 -7.75 5.06 2.94
C ALA A 143 -9.01 5.36 3.79
N GLY A 144 -9.11 4.89 5.02
CA GLY A 144 -10.32 5.09 5.83
C GLY A 144 -11.45 4.15 5.45
N ALA A 145 -12.68 4.47 5.86
CA ALA A 145 -13.85 3.65 5.58
C ALA A 145 -14.17 3.63 4.07
N LEU A 146 -14.62 2.47 3.58
CA LEU A 146 -14.86 2.22 2.17
C LEU A 146 -16.28 1.70 1.94
N ASP A 147 -16.83 2.07 0.79
CA ASP A 147 -18.00 1.42 0.20
C ASP A 147 -17.54 0.55 -0.98
N VAL A 148 -17.95 -0.72 -1.00
CA VAL A 148 -17.58 -1.69 -2.05
C VAL A 148 -18.82 -2.11 -2.81
N TYR A 149 -18.80 -1.85 -4.12
CA TYR A 149 -19.84 -2.17 -5.07
C TYR A 149 -19.44 -3.44 -5.83
N VAL A 150 -20.38 -4.37 -6.01
CA VAL A 150 -20.19 -5.61 -6.74
C VAL A 150 -21.38 -5.77 -7.69
N PHE A 151 -21.13 -5.68 -8.99
CA PHE A 151 -22.19 -5.61 -10.01
C PHE A 151 -21.76 -6.25 -11.34
N PRO A 152 -22.69 -6.58 -12.25
CA PRO A 152 -22.35 -7.16 -13.55
C PRO A 152 -21.37 -6.28 -14.34
N VAL A 153 -20.44 -6.91 -15.08
CA VAL A 153 -19.31 -6.21 -15.74
C VAL A 153 -19.73 -5.07 -16.69
N ASP A 154 -20.90 -5.19 -17.32
CA ASP A 154 -21.41 -4.23 -18.31
C ASP A 154 -22.34 -3.17 -17.70
N ALA A 155 -22.62 -3.22 -16.40
CA ALA A 155 -23.49 -2.25 -15.74
C ALA A 155 -22.73 -0.98 -15.30
N ALA A 156 -23.44 0.14 -15.17
CA ALA A 156 -22.87 1.41 -14.73
C ALA A 156 -22.85 1.50 -13.19
N LEU A 157 -21.74 2.00 -12.63
CA LEU A 157 -21.59 2.24 -11.19
C LEU A 157 -22.64 3.21 -10.63
N ALA A 158 -23.06 4.21 -11.43
CA ALA A 158 -23.99 5.26 -11.02
C ALA A 158 -25.29 4.67 -10.43
N ASP A 159 -25.77 3.58 -11.02
CA ASP A 159 -27.04 2.92 -10.69
C ASP A 159 -26.92 1.87 -9.56
N GLN A 160 -25.70 1.65 -9.04
CA GLN A 160 -25.45 0.62 -8.03
C GLN A 160 -25.52 1.17 -6.61
N ASN A 161 -25.93 0.31 -5.68
CA ASN A 161 -25.77 0.52 -4.24
C ASN A 161 -24.55 -0.23 -3.72
N PRO A 162 -23.91 0.22 -2.63
CA PRO A 162 -22.78 -0.50 -2.06
C PRO A 162 -23.21 -1.89 -1.61
N GLY A 163 -22.50 -2.90 -2.08
CA GLY A 163 -22.63 -4.27 -1.61
C GLY A 163 -22.07 -4.43 -0.20
N PHE A 164 -21.08 -3.61 0.19
CA PHE A 164 -20.51 -3.60 1.54
C PHE A 164 -20.14 -2.17 1.93
N GLY A 165 -20.48 -1.75 3.15
CA GLY A 165 -19.85 -0.60 3.81
C GLY A 165 -18.91 -1.15 4.88
N ILE A 166 -17.64 -0.74 4.87
CA ILE A 166 -16.62 -1.37 5.72
C ILE A 166 -15.66 -0.35 6.35
N ALA A 167 -15.61 -0.37 7.68
CA ALA A 167 -14.67 0.42 8.47
C ALA A 167 -13.24 -0.15 8.37
N VAL A 168 -12.24 0.67 8.69
CA VAL A 168 -10.83 0.22 8.73
C VAL A 168 -10.63 -0.86 9.80
N ASP A 169 -9.66 -1.75 9.57
CA ASP A 169 -9.31 -2.86 10.47
C ASP A 169 -10.48 -3.82 10.76
N THR A 170 -11.48 -3.90 9.87
CA THR A 170 -12.65 -4.79 10.03
C THR A 170 -12.81 -5.78 8.88
N LEU A 171 -13.67 -6.77 9.13
CA LEU A 171 -14.07 -7.83 8.21
C LEU A 171 -15.60 -7.85 8.13
N SER A 172 -16.17 -7.90 6.93
CA SER A 172 -17.62 -8.00 6.76
C SER A 172 -18.13 -9.43 6.98
N ALA A 173 -19.45 -9.55 7.16
CA ALA A 173 -20.13 -10.82 6.92
C ALA A 173 -20.03 -11.24 5.44
N TYR A 174 -20.20 -12.53 5.17
CA TYR A 174 -20.33 -13.05 3.81
C TYR A 174 -21.67 -12.64 3.20
N LYS A 175 -21.64 -12.40 1.89
CA LYS A 175 -22.82 -12.29 1.02
C LYS A 175 -22.70 -13.29 -0.11
N GLU A 176 -23.84 -13.81 -0.57
CA GLU A 176 -23.90 -14.72 -1.71
C GLU A 176 -24.08 -13.95 -3.02
N PHE A 177 -23.39 -14.44 -4.05
CA PHE A 177 -23.45 -13.92 -5.42
C PHE A 177 -23.59 -15.11 -6.36
N VAL A 178 -24.29 -14.90 -7.49
CA VAL A 178 -24.30 -15.89 -8.57
C VAL A 178 -22.88 -16.03 -9.11
N LYS A 179 -22.46 -17.26 -9.43
CA LYS A 179 -21.17 -17.51 -10.06
C LYS A 179 -21.06 -16.74 -11.38
N GLY A 180 -19.90 -16.14 -11.65
CA GLY A 180 -19.69 -15.33 -12.85
C GLY A 180 -18.61 -14.27 -12.68
N ALA A 181 -18.46 -13.43 -13.69
CA ALA A 181 -17.59 -12.26 -13.67
C ALA A 181 -18.33 -11.04 -13.12
N TRP A 182 -17.70 -10.34 -12.20
CA TRP A 182 -18.25 -9.17 -11.51
C TRP A 182 -17.27 -8.01 -11.62
N ARG A 183 -17.76 -6.81 -11.90
CA ARG A 183 -16.97 -5.60 -11.67
C ARG A 183 -17.05 -5.24 -10.19
N VAL A 184 -15.90 -4.93 -9.60
CA VAL A 184 -15.80 -4.57 -8.19
C VAL A 184 -15.17 -3.19 -8.08
N VAL A 185 -15.89 -2.25 -7.47
CA VAL A 185 -15.42 -0.88 -7.27
C VAL A 185 -15.41 -0.57 -5.79
N ALA A 186 -14.30 -0.04 -5.26
CA ALA A 186 -14.25 0.52 -3.92
C ALA A 186 -14.18 2.05 -4.01
N THR A 187 -15.01 2.74 -3.22
CA THR A 187 -15.03 4.19 -3.10
C THR A 187 -14.80 4.63 -1.66
N GLY A 188 -14.49 5.91 -1.46
CA GLY A 188 -14.63 6.51 -0.13
C GLY A 188 -16.08 6.34 0.38
N ALA A 189 -16.23 6.02 1.66
CA ALA A 189 -17.55 5.82 2.26
C ALA A 189 -18.45 7.06 2.07
N GLY A 190 -19.68 6.83 1.61
CA GLY A 190 -20.67 7.87 1.34
C GLY A 190 -20.38 8.75 0.12
N ASN A 191 -19.30 8.51 -0.62
CA ASN A 191 -18.93 9.28 -1.81
C ASN A 191 -18.60 8.37 -3.00
N LYS A 192 -19.62 8.05 -3.79
CA LYS A 192 -19.50 7.18 -4.98
C LYS A 192 -18.55 7.76 -6.06
N ALA A 193 -18.33 9.07 -6.09
CA ALA A 193 -17.42 9.72 -7.04
C ALA A 193 -15.93 9.58 -6.64
N ASP A 194 -15.65 9.28 -5.37
CA ASP A 194 -14.29 9.07 -4.84
C ASP A 194 -13.86 7.61 -5.07
N VAL A 195 -13.63 7.24 -6.33
CA VAL A 195 -13.19 5.89 -6.72
C VAL A 195 -11.74 5.66 -6.30
N ARG A 196 -11.52 4.59 -5.53
CA ARG A 196 -10.22 4.24 -4.94
C ARG A 196 -9.66 2.92 -5.43
N LEU A 197 -10.50 2.07 -6.01
CA LEU A 197 -10.13 0.87 -6.75
C LEU A 197 -11.27 0.52 -7.72
N ASP A 198 -10.92 0.14 -8.94
CA ASP A 198 -11.86 -0.36 -9.95
C ASP A 198 -11.25 -1.61 -10.59
N LEU A 199 -11.87 -2.75 -10.30
CA LEU A 199 -11.51 -4.06 -10.84
C LEU A 199 -12.54 -4.42 -11.91
N PRO A 200 -12.18 -4.35 -13.21
CA PRO A 200 -13.16 -4.48 -14.28
C PRO A 200 -13.77 -5.89 -14.36
N SER A 201 -13.08 -6.91 -13.87
CA SER A 201 -13.57 -8.28 -13.84
C SER A 201 -12.90 -9.11 -12.74
N VAL A 202 -13.67 -9.45 -11.71
CA VAL A 202 -13.35 -10.42 -10.67
C VAL A 202 -14.25 -11.64 -10.87
N THR A 203 -13.65 -12.81 -11.08
CA THR A 203 -14.39 -14.06 -11.25
C THR A 203 -14.73 -14.66 -9.89
N LEU A 204 -16.02 -14.94 -9.69
CA LEU A 204 -16.55 -15.76 -8.62
C LEU A 204 -16.97 -17.13 -9.19
N ALA A 205 -16.18 -18.16 -8.93
CA ALA A 205 -16.40 -19.53 -9.36
C ALA A 205 -17.49 -20.24 -8.54
N ASP A 206 -17.99 -21.35 -9.08
CA ASP A 206 -19.00 -22.17 -8.42
C ASP A 206 -18.53 -22.64 -7.03
N GLN A 207 -19.37 -22.44 -6.02
CA GLN A 207 -19.12 -22.76 -4.62
C GLN A 207 -17.88 -22.10 -4.00
N GLN A 208 -17.32 -21.08 -4.64
CA GLN A 208 -16.16 -20.36 -4.12
C GLN A 208 -16.53 -19.59 -2.84
N ILE A 209 -15.61 -19.57 -1.88
CA ILE A 209 -15.67 -18.70 -0.71
C ILE A 209 -14.44 -17.80 -0.76
N ALA A 210 -14.67 -16.51 -0.98
CA ALA A 210 -13.63 -15.51 -1.18
C ALA A 210 -13.69 -14.40 -0.12
N THR A 211 -12.52 -13.89 0.25
CA THR A 211 -12.36 -12.63 0.96
C THR A 211 -11.63 -11.65 0.04
N LEU A 212 -12.24 -10.52 -0.29
CA LEU A 212 -11.52 -9.41 -0.90
C LEU A 212 -10.79 -8.63 0.21
N VAL A 213 -9.48 -8.78 0.27
CA VAL A 213 -8.62 -8.01 1.18
C VAL A 213 -8.22 -6.72 0.50
N LEU A 214 -8.62 -5.59 1.08
CA LEU A 214 -8.24 -4.25 0.62
C LEU A 214 -7.08 -3.74 1.48
N THR A 215 -6.00 -3.27 0.87
CA THR A 215 -4.81 -2.75 1.57
C THR A 215 -4.39 -1.39 1.04
N ALA A 216 -3.68 -0.63 1.88
CA ALA A 216 -3.24 0.71 1.54
C ALA A 216 -2.21 0.69 0.39
N THR A 217 -2.18 1.78 -0.36
CA THR A 217 -1.22 2.04 -1.43
C THR A 217 -0.18 3.08 -1.00
N PRO A 218 0.92 3.27 -1.74
CA PRO A 218 1.93 4.27 -1.40
C PRO A 218 1.39 5.69 -1.26
N GLY A 219 0.43 6.10 -2.11
CA GLY A 219 -0.19 7.43 -2.02
C GLY A 219 -1.17 7.57 -0.84
N GLY A 220 -1.68 6.46 -0.30
CA GLY A 220 -2.53 6.43 0.88
C GLY A 220 -4.02 6.70 0.63
N VAL A 221 -4.44 7.08 -0.58
CA VAL A 221 -5.87 7.27 -0.92
C VAL A 221 -6.43 6.08 -1.70
N LEU A 222 -5.72 5.65 -2.75
CA LEU A 222 -6.09 4.47 -3.52
C LEU A 222 -5.86 3.20 -2.69
N VAL A 223 -6.50 2.10 -3.06
CA VAL A 223 -6.34 0.80 -2.38
C VAL A 223 -5.94 -0.29 -3.37
N HIS A 224 -5.14 -1.26 -2.93
CA HIS A 224 -4.95 -2.53 -3.62
C HIS A 224 -6.01 -3.53 -3.19
N GLY A 225 -6.27 -4.54 -4.02
CA GLY A 225 -7.04 -5.73 -3.68
C GLY A 225 -6.19 -6.99 -3.69
N LEU A 226 -6.64 -7.99 -2.94
CA LEU A 226 -6.18 -9.37 -2.98
C LEU A 226 -7.39 -10.28 -2.74
N VAL A 227 -7.72 -11.14 -3.71
CA VAL A 227 -8.81 -12.11 -3.55
C VAL A 227 -8.24 -13.35 -2.89
N LEU A 228 -8.55 -13.54 -1.61
CA LEU A 228 -8.17 -14.68 -0.80
C LEU A 228 -9.23 -15.77 -0.88
N ASN A 229 -8.89 -16.91 -1.46
CA ASN A 229 -9.77 -18.07 -1.52
C ASN A 229 -9.63 -18.92 -0.27
N GLN A 230 -10.74 -19.27 0.35
CA GLN A 230 -10.73 -20.16 1.50
C GLN A 230 -10.03 -21.48 1.13
N ARG A 231 -8.98 -21.84 1.88
CA ARG A 231 -8.18 -23.07 1.70
C ARG A 231 -7.52 -23.25 0.32
N ALA A 232 -7.43 -22.19 -0.49
CA ALA A 232 -6.78 -22.19 -1.81
C ALA A 232 -5.95 -20.91 -2.00
N ASP A 233 -5.37 -20.72 -3.18
CA ASP A 233 -4.46 -19.60 -3.46
C ASP A 233 -5.12 -18.21 -3.37
N VAL A 234 -4.27 -17.18 -3.36
CA VAL A 234 -4.67 -15.77 -3.50
C VAL A 234 -4.50 -15.29 -4.93
N VAL A 235 -5.34 -14.35 -5.36
CA VAL A 235 -5.18 -13.65 -6.64
C VAL A 235 -4.98 -12.16 -6.36
N ALA A 236 -3.79 -11.64 -6.69
CA ALA A 236 -3.48 -10.23 -6.53
C ALA A 236 -4.33 -9.37 -7.48
N GLN A 237 -4.96 -8.33 -6.93
CA GLN A 237 -5.81 -7.38 -7.65
C GLN A 237 -5.28 -5.95 -7.39
N LYS A 238 -4.01 -5.72 -7.76
CA LYS A 238 -3.37 -4.42 -7.53
C LYS A 238 -4.08 -3.33 -8.33
N ASN A 239 -4.30 -2.17 -7.70
CA ASN A 239 -4.81 -0.98 -8.37
C ASN A 239 -4.09 -0.71 -9.71
N PRO A 240 -4.80 -0.63 -10.83
CA PRO A 240 -4.18 -0.37 -12.13
C PRO A 240 -3.85 1.11 -12.35
N SER A 241 -4.19 1.98 -11.39
CA SER A 241 -4.05 3.44 -11.51
C SER A 241 -3.06 3.99 -10.50
N ALA A 242 -2.54 5.17 -10.81
CA ALA A 242 -1.87 6.09 -9.91
C ALA A 242 -2.54 7.47 -10.02
N ARG A 243 -2.11 8.43 -9.21
CA ARG A 243 -2.58 9.81 -9.30
C ARG A 243 -1.41 10.76 -9.54
N VAL A 244 -1.59 11.68 -10.47
CA VAL A 244 -0.58 12.70 -10.80
C VAL A 244 -1.21 14.07 -10.70
N ARG A 245 -0.51 15.02 -10.08
CA ARG A 245 -0.85 16.44 -10.13
C ARG A 245 0.24 17.26 -10.79
N VAL A 246 -0.11 18.45 -11.25
CA VAL A 246 0.83 19.43 -11.79
C VAL A 246 0.95 20.60 -10.82
N VAL A 247 2.19 20.99 -10.52
CA VAL A 247 2.52 22.26 -9.87
C VAL A 247 3.23 23.12 -10.88
N ALA A 248 2.57 24.19 -11.32
CA ALA A 248 3.15 25.20 -12.19
C ALA A 248 3.87 26.25 -11.31
N GLY A 249 5.17 26.39 -11.50
CA GLY A 249 6.02 27.31 -10.78
C GLY A 249 7.03 27.99 -11.71
N THR A 250 6.66 28.25 -12.95
CA THR A 250 7.49 29.01 -13.89
C THR A 250 7.47 30.51 -13.57
N THR A 251 8.52 31.23 -13.94
CA THR A 251 8.58 32.69 -13.77
C THR A 251 7.66 33.43 -14.74
N ALA A 252 7.46 34.74 -14.51
CA ALA A 252 6.69 35.64 -15.39
C ALA A 252 5.25 35.17 -15.68
N SER A 253 4.63 34.48 -14.72
CA SER A 253 3.27 33.94 -14.84
C SER A 253 3.05 33.01 -16.05
N GLY A 254 4.08 32.24 -16.43
CA GLY A 254 3.99 31.32 -17.56
C GLY A 254 2.80 30.37 -17.47
N ALA A 255 2.06 30.23 -18.58
CA ALA A 255 0.89 29.38 -18.72
C ALA A 255 1.32 27.93 -19.04
N VAL A 256 1.19 27.04 -18.05
CA VAL A 256 1.70 25.66 -18.10
C VAL A 256 0.61 24.70 -18.58
N SER A 257 0.95 23.87 -19.58
CA SER A 257 0.10 22.78 -20.06
C SER A 257 0.87 21.47 -20.03
N VAL A 258 0.30 20.43 -19.44
CA VAL A 258 0.94 19.12 -19.30
C VAL A 258 0.00 18.02 -19.76
N LYS A 259 0.50 17.13 -20.61
CA LYS A 259 -0.14 15.87 -20.96
C LYS A 259 0.77 14.71 -20.55
N ALA A 260 0.20 13.71 -19.90
CA ALA A 260 0.89 12.48 -19.50
C ALA A 260 0.08 11.28 -19.97
N ASN A 261 0.69 10.36 -20.73
CA ASN A 261 0.04 9.19 -21.31
C ASN A 261 -1.29 9.52 -22.03
N GLY A 262 -1.33 10.65 -22.76
CA GLY A 262 -2.51 11.14 -23.46
C GLY A 262 -3.56 11.86 -22.59
N ILE A 263 -3.42 11.81 -21.26
CA ILE A 263 -4.30 12.49 -20.30
C ILE A 263 -3.83 13.93 -20.13
N THR A 264 -4.75 14.90 -20.28
CA THR A 264 -4.46 16.31 -20.01
C THR A 264 -4.53 16.55 -18.51
N LEU A 265 -3.38 16.81 -17.89
CA LEU A 265 -3.27 17.10 -16.46
C LEU A 265 -3.42 18.59 -16.15
N SER A 266 -3.00 19.45 -17.08
CA SER A 266 -3.24 20.90 -17.03
C SER A 266 -3.34 21.48 -18.45
N ASN A 267 -4.07 22.58 -18.59
CA ASN A 267 -4.26 23.28 -19.86
C ASN A 267 -4.14 24.80 -19.66
N GLY A 268 -2.94 25.33 -19.88
CA GLY A 268 -2.65 26.77 -19.84
C GLY A 268 -2.82 27.42 -18.47
N ILE A 269 -2.53 26.72 -17.37
CA ILE A 269 -2.67 27.28 -16.01
C ILE A 269 -1.59 28.34 -15.75
N ALA A 270 -1.96 29.52 -15.28
CA ALA A 270 -0.99 30.59 -14.98
C ALA A 270 -0.16 30.23 -13.74
N SER A 271 1.16 30.36 -13.83
CA SER A 271 2.06 30.16 -12.68
C SER A 271 2.00 31.33 -11.69
N PRO A 272 2.15 31.10 -10.37
CA PRO A 272 2.19 29.79 -9.72
C PRO A 272 0.79 29.20 -9.53
N ALA A 273 0.63 27.91 -9.79
CA ALA A 273 -0.63 27.19 -9.59
C ALA A 273 -0.38 25.73 -9.18
N ILE A 274 -1.27 25.18 -8.35
CA ILE A 274 -1.25 23.79 -7.91
C ILE A 274 -2.58 23.17 -8.30
N VAL A 275 -2.53 22.18 -9.19
CA VAL A 275 -3.73 21.49 -9.70
C VAL A 275 -4.05 20.30 -8.79
N PRO A 276 -5.33 19.92 -8.64
CA PRO A 276 -5.70 18.65 -8.01
C PRO A 276 -5.06 17.45 -8.69
N TYR A 277 -4.96 16.35 -7.95
CA TYR A 277 -4.57 15.06 -8.51
C TYR A 277 -5.58 14.55 -9.53
N ALA A 278 -5.09 14.05 -10.65
CA ALA A 278 -5.86 13.33 -11.65
C ALA A 278 -5.42 11.85 -11.71
N MET A 279 -6.37 10.95 -11.97
CA MET A 279 -6.07 9.53 -12.17
C MET A 279 -5.34 9.31 -13.50
N VAL A 280 -4.30 8.49 -13.47
CA VAL A 280 -3.56 8.02 -14.65
C VAL A 280 -3.33 6.51 -14.55
N PRO A 281 -3.11 5.79 -15.66
CA PRO A 281 -2.65 4.41 -15.61
C PRO A 281 -1.33 4.30 -14.83
N ALA A 282 -1.23 3.30 -13.96
CA ALA A 282 0.03 2.97 -13.29
C ALA A 282 1.04 2.39 -14.30
N GLY A 283 2.32 2.55 -14.02
CA GLY A 283 3.42 2.10 -14.88
C GLY A 283 4.24 3.27 -15.43
N ALA A 284 4.88 3.06 -16.58
CA ALA A 284 5.70 4.08 -17.21
C ALA A 284 4.84 5.28 -17.65
N VAL A 285 5.33 6.48 -17.35
CA VAL A 285 4.70 7.74 -17.73
C VAL A 285 5.62 8.49 -18.68
N THR A 286 5.07 8.82 -19.85
CA THR A 286 5.69 9.71 -20.84
C THR A 286 4.69 10.80 -21.22
N GLY A 287 5.18 11.89 -21.80
CA GLY A 287 4.30 12.98 -22.17
C GLY A 287 5.04 14.24 -22.56
N GLU A 288 4.28 15.33 -22.64
CA GLU A 288 4.81 16.64 -23.01
C GLU A 288 4.34 17.73 -22.04
N LEU A 289 5.21 18.72 -21.89
CA LEU A 289 4.97 19.99 -21.23
C LEU A 289 5.10 21.11 -22.27
N ARG A 290 4.24 22.12 -22.17
CA ARG A 290 4.34 23.38 -22.91
C ARG A 290 4.15 24.56 -21.95
N VAL A 291 4.86 25.66 -22.23
CA VAL A 291 4.66 26.95 -21.54
C VAL A 291 4.33 28.01 -22.57
N ASN A 292 3.28 28.80 -22.33
CA ASN A 292 2.79 29.87 -23.22
C ASN A 292 2.51 29.43 -24.66
N GLY A 293 2.09 28.17 -24.86
CA GLY A 293 1.87 27.61 -26.19
C GLY A 293 3.15 27.40 -27.01
N GLY A 294 4.32 27.51 -26.38
CA GLY A 294 5.62 27.29 -27.02
C GLY A 294 5.87 25.82 -27.43
N ALA A 295 7.12 25.53 -27.76
CA ALA A 295 7.55 24.19 -28.15
C ALA A 295 7.21 23.15 -27.07
N ALA A 296 6.86 21.94 -27.49
CA ALA A 296 6.72 20.81 -26.57
C ALA A 296 8.10 20.40 -26.07
N LEU A 297 8.21 20.26 -24.75
CA LEU A 297 9.31 19.59 -24.09
C LEU A 297 8.81 18.24 -23.59
N ALA A 298 9.60 17.19 -23.79
CA ALA A 298 9.31 15.89 -23.22
C ALA A 298 9.36 15.96 -21.68
N LEU A 299 8.41 15.28 -21.02
CA LEU A 299 8.51 15.06 -19.58
C LEU A 299 9.73 14.16 -19.27
N PRO A 300 10.35 14.29 -18.09
CA PRO A 300 11.28 13.29 -17.60
C PRO A 300 10.56 11.94 -17.55
N ALA A 301 11.21 10.87 -18.03
CA ALA A 301 10.66 9.53 -17.91
C ALA A 301 10.61 9.11 -16.45
N PHE A 302 9.44 8.66 -15.98
CA PHE A 302 9.29 8.10 -14.63
C PHE A 302 8.26 6.98 -14.63
N THR A 303 8.28 6.19 -13.57
CA THR A 303 7.24 5.18 -13.31
C THR A 303 6.34 5.70 -12.21
N ALA A 304 5.03 5.68 -12.42
CA ALA A 304 4.03 5.90 -11.38
C ALA A 304 3.59 4.53 -10.84
N PRO A 305 4.04 4.12 -9.63
CA PRO A 305 3.65 2.82 -9.09
C PRO A 305 2.13 2.71 -8.90
N PRO A 306 1.57 1.48 -8.98
CA PRO A 306 0.20 1.20 -8.57
C PRO A 306 -0.18 1.89 -7.25
N GLY A 307 -1.19 2.76 -7.30
CA GLY A 307 -1.70 3.49 -6.15
C GLY A 307 -0.83 4.64 -5.62
N ALA A 308 0.22 5.03 -6.34
CA ALA A 308 1.06 6.16 -5.94
C ALA A 308 0.38 7.51 -6.19
N ASP A 309 0.81 8.52 -5.43
CA ASP A 309 0.57 9.92 -5.73
C ASP A 309 1.89 10.55 -6.19
N VAL A 310 1.84 11.34 -7.26
CA VAL A 310 3.02 11.97 -7.86
C VAL A 310 2.75 13.44 -8.16
N THR A 311 3.71 14.29 -7.85
CA THR A 311 3.72 15.69 -8.27
C THR A 311 4.69 15.88 -9.44
N LEU A 312 4.17 16.38 -10.57
CA LEU A 312 4.97 16.96 -11.65
C LEU A 312 5.16 18.45 -11.37
N LEU A 313 6.35 18.82 -10.90
CA LEU A 313 6.73 20.18 -10.56
C LEU A 313 7.39 20.84 -11.77
N VAL A 314 6.72 21.82 -12.36
CA VAL A 314 7.19 22.54 -13.56
C VAL A 314 7.78 23.89 -13.15
N LEU A 315 9.08 24.05 -13.31
CA LEU A 315 9.84 25.24 -12.91
C LEU A 315 10.61 25.81 -14.10
N GLY A 316 11.43 26.81 -13.85
CA GLY A 316 12.26 27.51 -14.83
C GLY A 316 11.59 28.76 -15.38
N THR A 317 12.09 29.22 -16.52
CA THR A 317 11.50 30.35 -17.25
C THR A 317 10.62 29.85 -18.38
N PRO A 318 9.71 30.68 -18.93
CA PRO A 318 8.94 30.29 -20.12
C PRO A 318 9.79 29.86 -21.32
N ALA A 319 11.03 30.36 -21.44
CA ALA A 319 11.96 30.00 -22.52
C ALA A 319 12.75 28.71 -22.26
N ALA A 320 12.91 28.33 -20.99
CA ALA A 320 13.63 27.12 -20.58
C ALA A 320 12.94 26.49 -19.36
N PRO A 321 11.74 25.91 -19.54
CA PRO A 321 11.04 25.25 -18.45
C PRO A 321 11.61 23.84 -18.21
N THR A 322 11.57 23.39 -16.96
CA THR A 322 12.04 22.06 -16.54
C THR A 322 10.96 21.40 -15.69
N ALA A 323 10.70 20.11 -15.93
CA ALA A 323 9.82 19.31 -15.10
C ALA A 323 10.62 18.41 -14.15
N PHE A 324 10.19 18.36 -12.89
CA PHE A 324 10.71 17.49 -11.84
C PHE A 324 9.60 16.55 -11.37
N VAL A 325 9.98 15.35 -10.95
CA VAL A 325 9.04 14.32 -10.46
C VAL A 325 9.26 14.11 -8.98
N LEU A 326 8.21 14.33 -8.19
CA LEU A 326 8.23 14.13 -6.75
C LEU A 326 7.24 13.02 -6.38
N GLN A 327 7.72 12.02 -5.62
CA GLN A 327 6.84 11.01 -5.05
C GLN A 327 6.15 11.59 -3.82
N ASP A 328 4.84 11.46 -3.76
CA ASP A 328 4.04 11.99 -2.68
C ASP A 328 3.63 10.89 -1.70
N ASN A 329 3.75 11.19 -0.43
CA ASN A 329 3.22 10.36 0.63
C ASN A 329 2.06 11.11 1.31
N ASN A 330 0.85 10.88 0.81
CA ASN A 330 -0.38 11.46 1.35
C ASN A 330 -1.11 10.52 2.31
N LYS A 331 -0.38 9.57 2.92
CA LYS A 331 -0.91 8.79 4.04
C LYS A 331 -1.15 9.71 5.24
N PRO A 332 -2.29 9.63 5.93
CA PRO A 332 -2.65 10.54 7.02
C PRO A 332 -1.60 10.52 8.14
N ALA A 333 -1.47 11.64 8.83
CA ALA A 333 -0.67 11.72 10.06
C ALA A 333 -1.35 10.99 11.23
N ALA A 334 -0.65 10.86 12.36
CA ALA A 334 -1.23 10.28 13.57
C ALA A 334 -2.39 11.14 14.11
N ALA A 335 -3.20 10.56 15.00
CA ALA A 335 -4.44 11.17 15.50
C ALA A 335 -4.28 12.55 16.16
N THR A 336 -3.07 12.90 16.61
CA THR A 336 -2.75 14.17 17.28
C THR A 336 -1.73 15.01 16.52
N SER A 337 -1.35 14.61 15.30
CA SER A 337 -0.33 15.30 14.52
C SER A 337 -0.77 15.62 13.10
N ALA A 338 -0.06 16.55 12.47
CA ALA A 338 -0.08 16.82 11.04
C ALA A 338 1.27 16.42 10.44
N LYS A 339 1.28 16.00 9.18
CA LYS A 339 2.51 15.74 8.43
C LYS A 339 2.81 16.96 7.57
N VAL A 340 4.03 17.50 7.65
CA VAL A 340 4.45 18.68 6.87
C VAL A 340 5.75 18.37 6.14
N ARG A 341 5.82 18.69 4.84
CA ARG A 341 7.06 18.67 4.07
C ARG A 341 7.30 19.98 3.35
N LEU A 342 8.54 20.22 2.95
CA LEU A 342 8.97 21.36 2.14
C LEU A 342 9.23 20.92 0.70
N VAL A 343 8.80 21.71 -0.28
CA VAL A 343 9.21 21.59 -1.68
C VAL A 343 9.88 22.89 -2.11
N HIS A 344 11.09 22.79 -2.66
CA HIS A 344 11.82 23.95 -3.16
C HIS A 344 11.72 24.05 -4.68
N GLY A 345 11.09 25.13 -5.15
CA GLY A 345 10.98 25.52 -6.55
C GLY A 345 11.15 27.02 -6.80
N VAL A 346 11.94 27.72 -5.97
CA VAL A 346 12.23 29.15 -6.16
C VAL A 346 13.27 29.28 -7.27
N ASN A 347 12.87 29.81 -8.42
CA ASN A 347 13.71 29.89 -9.60
C ASN A 347 14.90 30.83 -9.40
N GLY A 348 16.09 30.39 -9.81
CA GLY A 348 17.30 31.21 -9.78
C GLY A 348 17.87 31.49 -8.38
N LEU A 349 17.35 30.85 -7.32
CA LEU A 349 17.92 30.94 -5.98
C LEU A 349 19.22 30.11 -5.92
N ALA A 350 20.33 30.75 -5.52
CA ALA A 350 21.66 30.12 -5.51
C ALA A 350 21.92 29.21 -4.29
N GLY A 351 20.91 28.93 -3.47
CA GLY A 351 21.05 28.13 -2.26
C GLY A 351 19.79 27.32 -1.97
N ASN A 352 19.95 26.31 -1.12
CA ASN A 352 18.87 25.42 -0.72
C ASN A 352 17.93 26.09 0.28
N VAL A 353 16.77 25.47 0.51
CA VAL A 353 15.74 25.99 1.42
C VAL A 353 15.56 25.09 2.63
N THR A 354 15.44 25.73 3.79
CA THR A 354 15.18 25.09 5.09
C THR A 354 13.83 25.56 5.61
N LEU A 355 13.04 24.65 6.21
CA LEU A 355 11.77 24.94 6.86
C LEU A 355 11.90 24.71 8.36
N THR A 356 11.43 25.69 9.15
CA THR A 356 11.25 25.55 10.60
C THR A 356 9.78 25.69 11.00
N ALA A 357 9.41 25.03 12.09
CA ALA A 357 8.12 25.13 12.78
C ALA A 357 8.41 25.51 14.24
N ASP A 358 7.90 26.65 14.69
CA ASP A 358 8.17 27.21 16.02
C ASP A 358 9.68 27.21 16.36
N TYR A 359 10.50 27.61 15.38
CA TYR A 359 11.97 27.63 15.42
C TYR A 359 12.65 26.25 15.48
N GLY A 360 11.88 25.16 15.58
CA GLY A 360 12.37 23.78 15.43
C GLY A 360 12.54 23.39 13.96
N LEU A 361 13.57 22.60 13.65
CA LEU A 361 13.85 22.15 12.29
C LEU A 361 12.79 21.14 11.80
N VAL A 362 12.21 21.39 10.62
CA VAL A 362 11.25 20.49 9.95
C VAL A 362 11.88 19.82 8.74
N ALA A 363 12.56 20.62 7.92
CA ALA A 363 13.30 20.17 6.74
C ALA A 363 14.54 21.04 6.58
N SER A 364 15.67 20.45 6.23
CA SER A 364 16.94 21.16 6.07
C SER A 364 17.47 21.00 4.67
N ASP A 365 18.05 22.07 4.13
CA ASP A 365 18.93 22.01 2.95
C ASP A 365 18.28 21.35 1.73
N ILE A 366 17.01 21.65 1.46
CA ILE A 366 16.26 21.06 0.35
C ILE A 366 16.69 21.70 -0.97
N PRO A 367 17.23 20.92 -1.94
CA PRO A 367 17.68 21.45 -3.22
C PRO A 367 16.55 21.87 -4.16
N PHE A 368 16.88 22.70 -5.15
CA PHE A 368 15.94 23.12 -6.20
C PHE A 368 15.36 21.91 -6.95
N GLY A 369 14.04 21.90 -7.12
CA GLY A 369 13.30 20.82 -7.78
C GLY A 369 13.09 19.57 -6.92
N GLN A 370 13.40 19.63 -5.61
CA GLN A 370 13.29 18.51 -4.67
C GLN A 370 12.27 18.76 -3.55
N ALA A 371 11.93 17.69 -2.84
CA ALA A 371 11.06 17.68 -1.68
C ALA A 371 11.76 17.05 -0.46
N SER A 372 11.44 17.55 0.74
CA SER A 372 11.80 16.87 1.98
C SER A 372 10.94 15.63 2.22
N VAL A 373 11.41 14.74 3.09
CA VAL A 373 10.51 13.81 3.77
C VAL A 373 9.50 14.57 4.64
N GLY A 374 8.36 13.96 4.92
CA GLY A 374 7.36 14.55 5.80
C GLY A 374 7.75 14.43 7.27
N ALA A 375 7.70 15.55 7.99
CA ALA A 375 7.88 15.59 9.44
C ALA A 375 6.52 15.63 10.14
N SER A 376 6.41 14.96 11.29
CA SER A 376 5.19 14.96 12.12
C SER A 376 5.24 16.11 13.13
N LEU A 377 4.24 16.98 13.11
CA LEU A 377 4.08 18.09 14.04
C LEU A 377 2.82 17.86 14.89
N VAL A 378 2.94 17.92 16.21
CA VAL A 378 1.79 17.85 17.11
C VAL A 378 0.92 19.09 16.90
N VAL A 379 -0.40 18.89 16.74
CA VAL A 379 -1.33 20.00 16.56
C VAL A 379 -1.96 20.42 17.90
N GLY A 380 -2.43 21.67 17.99
CA GLY A 380 -3.15 22.16 19.18
C GLY A 380 -3.10 23.67 19.34
N ASN A 381 -2.00 24.29 18.92
CA ASN A 381 -1.86 25.74 18.76
C ASN A 381 -1.55 26.08 17.30
N SER A 382 -1.69 27.34 16.93
CA SER A 382 -1.18 27.83 15.65
C SER A 382 0.34 27.69 15.61
N ILE A 383 0.89 27.18 14.51
CA ILE A 383 2.33 26.93 14.36
C ILE A 383 2.93 28.01 13.48
N ARG A 384 4.08 28.56 13.89
CA ARG A 384 4.86 29.46 13.05
C ARG A 384 5.69 28.67 12.05
N LEU A 385 5.35 28.73 10.77
CA LEU A 385 6.12 28.13 9.68
C LEU A 385 7.00 29.18 8.99
N GLU A 386 8.30 28.94 8.92
CA GLU A 386 9.26 29.84 8.26
C GLU A 386 10.20 29.09 7.33
N ALA A 387 10.33 29.57 6.09
CA ALA A 387 11.31 29.07 5.15
C ALA A 387 12.45 30.08 4.95
N THR A 388 13.69 29.60 5.03
CA THR A 388 14.91 30.42 4.90
C THR A 388 15.89 29.78 3.93
N SER A 389 16.83 30.58 3.44
CA SER A 389 17.98 30.12 2.66
C SER A 389 19.20 30.96 3.01
N PRO A 390 20.40 30.37 3.11
CA PRO A 390 21.64 31.15 3.31
C PRO A 390 21.96 32.06 2.12
N ALA A 391 21.35 31.83 0.95
CA ALA A 391 21.51 32.68 -0.24
C ALA A 391 20.57 33.90 -0.25
N ALA A 392 19.74 34.09 0.79
CA ALA A 392 18.80 35.20 0.88
C ALA A 392 19.07 36.05 2.13
N VAL A 393 19.02 37.37 1.98
CA VAL A 393 19.21 38.33 3.10
C VAL A 393 17.98 38.45 4.01
N SER A 394 16.85 37.87 3.60
CA SER A 394 15.61 37.82 4.37
C SER A 394 14.96 36.45 4.23
N ARG A 395 14.03 36.12 5.14
CA ARG A 395 13.25 34.88 5.05
C ARG A 395 12.46 34.83 3.75
N LEU A 396 12.35 33.65 3.16
CA LEU A 396 11.64 33.42 1.90
C LEU A 396 10.13 33.31 2.10
N TYR A 397 9.70 32.82 3.26
CA TYR A 397 8.28 32.66 3.61
C TYR A 397 8.10 32.71 5.12
N LEU A 398 6.99 33.29 5.55
CA LEU A 398 6.51 33.25 6.92
C LEU A 398 4.99 33.09 6.93
N ASN A 399 4.52 32.06 7.61
CA ASN A 399 3.16 32.00 8.12
C ASN A 399 3.24 31.93 9.64
N GLY A 400 2.87 33.03 10.30
CA GLY A 400 3.00 33.16 11.75
C GLY A 400 2.02 32.30 12.55
N GLU A 401 0.90 31.90 11.93
CA GLU A 401 -0.23 31.30 12.64
C GLU A 401 -0.86 30.17 11.79
N ALA A 402 -0.04 29.22 11.34
CA ALA A 402 -0.53 28.09 10.56
C ALA A 402 -1.42 27.17 11.41
N ASN A 403 -2.70 27.08 11.05
CA ASN A 403 -3.68 26.22 11.71
C ASN A 403 -3.65 24.81 11.11
N LEU A 404 -2.70 23.99 11.57
CA LEU A 404 -2.60 22.60 11.15
C LEU A 404 -3.63 21.72 11.87
N GLN A 405 -4.29 20.86 11.11
CA GLN A 405 -5.30 19.92 11.61
C GLN A 405 -4.71 18.52 11.80
N ALA A 406 -5.13 17.83 12.85
CA ALA A 406 -4.73 16.45 13.10
C ALA A 406 -5.08 15.53 11.93
N THR A 407 -4.30 14.48 11.71
CA THR A 407 -4.40 13.49 10.61
C THR A 407 -4.16 14.05 9.20
N LYS A 408 -3.95 15.35 9.05
CA LYS A 408 -3.80 15.99 7.73
C LYS A 408 -2.35 16.01 7.24
N VAL A 409 -2.21 16.09 5.92
CA VAL A 409 -0.91 16.15 5.25
C VAL A 409 -0.79 17.49 4.54
N TYR A 410 0.34 18.15 4.73
CA TYR A 410 0.63 19.46 4.17
C TYR A 410 1.96 19.48 3.44
N THR A 411 2.01 20.28 2.39
CA THR A 411 3.24 20.66 1.69
C THR A 411 3.37 22.18 1.71
N VAL A 412 4.52 22.68 2.16
CA VAL A 412 4.94 24.06 1.92
C VAL A 412 5.66 24.09 0.58
N PHE A 413 5.01 24.64 -0.44
CA PHE A 413 5.63 24.88 -1.74
C PHE A 413 6.29 26.25 -1.72
N MET A 414 7.59 26.29 -1.98
CA MET A 414 8.33 27.52 -2.22
C MET A 414 8.51 27.70 -3.72
N LEU A 415 7.72 28.58 -4.33
CA LEU A 415 7.67 28.88 -5.76
C LEU A 415 8.14 30.32 -6.03
N GLY A 416 7.91 30.84 -7.24
CA GLY A 416 8.35 32.17 -7.65
C GLY A 416 9.81 32.19 -8.10
N ASP A 417 10.49 33.31 -7.95
CA ASP A 417 11.91 33.45 -8.26
C ASP A 417 12.69 34.09 -7.09
N ALA A 418 14.02 34.15 -7.21
CA ALA A 418 14.87 34.67 -6.15
C ALA A 418 14.58 36.13 -5.76
N ALA A 419 13.99 36.92 -6.66
CA ALA A 419 13.59 38.29 -6.38
C ALA A 419 12.22 38.36 -5.69
N THR A 420 11.32 37.46 -6.05
CA THR A 420 9.94 37.38 -5.56
C THR A 420 9.57 35.95 -5.13
N PRO A 421 10.21 35.41 -4.09
CA PRO A 421 9.89 34.07 -3.61
C PRO A 421 8.46 34.04 -3.05
N LEU A 422 7.73 32.97 -3.33
CA LEU A 422 6.36 32.77 -2.86
C LEU A 422 6.26 31.44 -2.13
N GLY A 423 5.96 31.47 -0.83
CA GLY A 423 5.57 30.28 -0.09
C GLY A 423 4.06 30.08 -0.07
N THR A 424 3.61 28.83 -0.23
CA THR A 424 2.20 28.45 -0.09
C THR A 424 2.10 27.16 0.70
N LEU A 425 1.32 27.18 1.78
CA LEU A 425 0.94 25.98 2.53
C LEU A 425 -0.29 25.34 1.87
N VAL A 426 -0.14 24.12 1.37
CA VAL A 426 -1.25 23.34 0.79
C VAL A 426 -1.57 22.17 1.70
N ARG A 427 -2.86 21.96 1.98
CA ARG A 427 -3.36 20.72 2.56
C ARG A 427 -3.57 19.71 1.43
N ASP A 428 -2.65 18.76 1.32
CA ASP A 428 -2.72 17.69 0.33
C ASP A 428 -3.86 16.69 0.63
N ARG A 429 -4.17 16.52 1.92
CA ARG A 429 -5.20 15.60 2.40
C ARG A 429 -5.78 16.02 3.75
#